data_AF-A0A1V5VHW3-F1
#
_entry.id   AF-A0A1V5VHW3-F1
#
_cell.length_a   1.000
_cell.length_b   1.000
_cell.length_c   1.000
_cell.angle_alpha   90.00
_cell.angle_beta   90.00
_cell.angle_gamma   90.00
#
_symmetry.space_group_name_H-M   'P 1'
#
loop_
_entity.id
_entity.type
_entity.pdbx_description
1 polymer ?
#
loop_
_entity_poly.entity_id
_entity_poly.type
_entity_poly.pdbx_seq_one_letter_code
_entity_poly.pdbx_strand_id
1 'polypeptide(L)' 'MAVQYPCVQTFSIENMIYINTQTLKQDTILTLFVNWNYEPDEKQRQQLTNWLKVRLDVDRLKIID' A
#
# COMPACT_ATOMS: atom_id res chain seq x y z
N MET A 1 -8.32 -20.83 2.09
CA MET A 1 -8.12 -19.47 2.63
C MET A 1 -8.64 -18.50 1.58
N ALA A 2 -9.82 -17.92 1.80
CA ALA A 2 -10.40 -16.98 0.84
C ALA A 2 -9.58 -15.69 0.86
N VAL A 3 -9.08 -15.26 -0.30
CA VAL A 3 -8.45 -13.94 -0.46
C VAL A 3 -9.53 -12.91 -0.08
N GLN A 4 -9.34 -12.21 1.04
CA GLN A 4 -10.33 -11.25 1.58
C GLN A 4 -10.57 -10.03 0.67
N TYR A 5 -9.76 -9.88 -0.38
CA TYR A 5 -9.75 -8.72 -1.27
C TYR A 5 -9.86 -9.17 -2.74
N PRO A 6 -11.07 -9.50 -3.23
CA PRO A 6 -11.29 -9.96 -4.60
C PRO A 6 -10.95 -8.90 -5.66
N CYS A 7 -10.89 -7.63 -5.28
CA CYS A 7 -10.46 -6.53 -6.13
C CYS A 7 -8.97 -6.56 -6.45
N VAL A 8 -8.14 -7.25 -5.68
CA VAL A 8 -6.69 -7.33 -5.91
C VAL A 8 -6.39 -8.48 -6.87
N GLN A 9 -5.83 -8.15 -8.04
CA GLN A 9 -5.35 -9.14 -9.00
C GLN A 9 -3.95 -9.63 -8.60
N THR A 10 -3.02 -8.70 -8.43
CA THR A 10 -1.65 -8.94 -7.99
C THR A 10 -1.20 -7.80 -7.10
N PHE A 11 -0.24 -8.06 -6.21
CA PHE A 11 0.39 -7.02 -5.42
C PHE A 11 1.85 -7.36 -5.10
N SER A 12 2.67 -6.33 -4.91
CA SER A 12 4.01 -6.43 -4.33
C SER A 12 4.19 -5.34 -3.28
N ILE A 13 5.08 -5.60 -2.32
CA ILE A 13 5.36 -4.70 -1.21
C ILE A 13 6.87 -4.49 -1.16
N GLU A 14 7.30 -3.24 -1.23
CA GLU A 14 8.71 -2.87 -1.26
C GLU A 14 9.01 -1.69 -0.35
N ASN A 15 10.24 -1.64 0.18
CA ASN A 15 10.75 -0.47 0.89
C ASN A 15 11.23 0.56 -0.12
N MET A 16 10.55 1.70 -0.20
CA MET A 16 10.97 2.80 -1.05
C MET A 16 11.65 3.90 -0.26
N ILE A 17 12.78 4.35 -0.78
CA ILE A 17 13.47 5.54 -0.29
C ILE A 17 12.85 6.76 -0.97
N TYR A 18 12.18 7.59 -0.19
CA TYR A 18 11.66 8.88 -0.62
C TYR A 18 12.61 9.99 -0.19
N ILE A 19 13.03 10.80 -1.16
CA ILE A 19 13.83 12.00 -0.89
C ILE A 19 12.90 13.20 -1.04
N ASN A 20 12.70 13.94 0.06
CA ASN A 20 12.03 15.22 -0.01
C ASN A 20 13.00 16.25 -0.61
N THR A 21 12.74 16.69 -1.84
CA THR A 21 13.64 17.58 -2.59
C THR A 21 13.76 18.99 -2.01
N GLN A 22 12.82 19.41 -1.16
CA GLN A 22 12.85 20.73 -0.51
C GLN A 22 13.70 20.73 0.76
N THR A 23 13.69 19.63 1.51
CA THR A 23 14.40 19.51 2.80
C THR A 23 15.64 18.62 2.72
N LEU A 24 15.83 17.94 1.59
CA LEU A 24 16.84 16.90 1.34
C LEU A 24 16.80 15.75 2.36
N LYS A 25 15.68 15.60 3.07
CA LYS A 25 15.48 14.51 4.02
C LYS A 25 15.11 13.23 3.29
N GLN A 26 15.68 12.13 3.77
CA GLN A 26 15.39 10.79 3.33
C GLN A 26 14.42 10.14 4.30
N ASP A 27 13.32 9.61 3.78
CA ASP A 27 12.38 8.76 4.52
C ASP A 27 12.27 7.41 3.80
N THR A 28 12.20 6.33 4.57
CA THR A 28 11.91 5.00 4.01
C THR A 28 10.46 4.69 4.30
N ILE A 29 9.67 4.46 3.25
CA ILE A 29 8.23 4.19 3.36
C ILE A 29 7.94 2.87 2.64
N LEU A 30 7.13 2.03 3.29
CA LEU A 30 6.59 0.83 2.68
C LEU A 30 5.57 1.22 1.61
N THR A 31 5.82 0.74 0.39
CA THR A 31 4.97 0.99 -0.77
C THR A 31 4.37 -0.32 -1.24
N LEU A 32 3.04 -0.34 -1.32
CA LEU A 32 2.26 -1.37 -1.96
C LEU A 32 2.06 -1.01 -3.43
N PHE A 33 2.55 -1.85 -4.34
CA PHE A 33 2.16 -1.84 -5.74
C PHE A 33 1.03 -2.83 -5.91
N VAL A 34 -0.10 -2.39 -6.45
CA VAL A 34 -1.29 -3.24 -6.56
C VAL A 34 -1.90 -3.09 -7.93
N ASN A 35 -2.16 -4.22 -8.58
CA ASN A 35 -2.95 -4.28 -9.78
C ASN A 35 -4.36 -4.72 -9.41
N TRP A 36 -5.36 -3.96 -9.84
CA TRP A 36 -6.76 -4.19 -9.49
C TRP A 36 -7.49 -4.93 -10.60
N ASN A 37 -8.26 -5.97 -10.25
CA ASN A 37 -9.17 -6.64 -11.19
C ASN A 37 -10.30 -5.71 -11.66
N TYR A 38 -10.75 -4.83 -10.77
CA TYR A 38 -11.74 -3.78 -11.00
C TYR A 38 -11.44 -2.65 -10.03
N GLU A 39 -11.81 -1.42 -10.40
CA GLU A 39 -11.52 -0.25 -9.58
C GLU A 39 -12.19 -0.39 -8.20
N PRO A 40 -11.39 -0.46 -7.12
CA PRO A 40 -11.94 -0.61 -5.78
C PRO A 40 -12.59 0.69 -5.33
N ASP A 41 -13.71 0.58 -4.61
CA ASP A 41 -14.27 1.73 -3.92
C ASP A 41 -13.33 2.22 -2.80
N GLU A 42 -13.55 3.46 -2.34
CA GLU A 42 -12.72 4.09 -1.30
C GLU A 42 -12.67 3.24 0.00
N LYS A 43 -13.79 2.59 0.34
CA LYS A 43 -13.89 1.73 1.52
C LYS A 43 -13.01 0.49 1.41
N GLN A 44 -12.98 -0.16 0.25
CA GLN A 44 -12.13 -1.32 -0.04
C GLN A 44 -10.65 -0.93 -0.03
N ARG A 45 -10.28 0.19 -0.67
CA ARG A 45 -8.91 0.72 -0.60
C ARG A 45 -8.49 0.95 0.84
N GLN A 46 -9.36 1.54 1.66
CA GLN A 46 -9.04 1.85 3.06
C GLN A 46 -8.99 0.60 3.94
N GLN A 47 -9.87 -0.38 3.73
CA GLN A 47 -9.82 -1.67 4.43
C GLN A 47 -8.53 -2.44 4.14
N LEU A 48 -8.11 -2.50 2.88
CA LEU A 48 -6.83 -3.12 2.51
C LEU A 48 -5.66 -2.39 3.16
N THR A 49 -5.66 -1.04 3.10
CA THR A 49 -4.63 -0.20 3.71
C THR A 49 -4.49 -0.46 5.20
N ASN A 50 -5.61 -0.43 5.94
CA ASN A 50 -5.60 -0.62 7.39
C ASN A 50 -5.17 -2.04 7.78
N TRP A 51 -5.65 -3.04 7.06
CA TRP A 51 -5.24 -4.42 7.29
C TRP A 51 -3.73 -4.61 7.05
N LEU A 52 -3.19 -4.05 5.96
CA LEU A 52 -1.75 -4.12 5.67
C LEU A 52 -0.91 -3.37 6.71
N LYS A 53 -1.34 -2.19 7.16
CA LYS A 53 -0.67 -1.45 8.24
C LYS A 53 -0.56 -2.27 9.52
N VAL A 54 -1.66 -2.91 9.93
CA VAL A 54 -1.67 -3.79 11.11
C VAL A 54 -0.83 -5.05 10.89
N ARG A 55 -0.91 -5.65 9.69
CA ARG A 55 -0.23 -6.92 9.40
C ARG A 55 1.29 -6.77 9.26
N LEU A 56 1.74 -5.63 8.76
CA LEU A 56 3.15 -5.30 8.54
C LEU A 56 3.77 -4.51 9.70
N ASP A 57 2.96 -4.16 10.71
CA ASP A 57 3.36 -3.34 11.86
C ASP A 57 3.96 -1.98 11.43
N VAL A 58 3.24 -1.26 10.56
CA VAL A 58 3.68 0.04 10.03
C VAL A 58 2.62 1.13 10.15
N ASP A 59 3.07 2.32 10.53
CA ASP A 59 2.21 3.51 10.62
C ASP A 59 1.85 4.08 9.24
N ARG A 60 2.79 3.97 8.30
CA ARG A 60 2.72 4.57 6.97
C ARG A 60 2.87 3.50 5.90
N LEU A 61 1.87 3.46 5.02
CA LEU A 61 1.84 2.63 3.83
C LEU A 61 1.38 3.53 2.69
N LYS A 62 2.11 3.50 1.58
CA LYS A 62 1.71 4.18 0.34
C LYS A 62 1.20 3.15 -0.65
N ILE A 63 0.12 3.46 -1.35
CA ILE A 63 -0.43 2.60 -2.40
C ILE A 63 -0.14 3.26 -3.75
N ILE A 64 0.35 2.46 -4.69
CA ILE A 64 0.57 2.81 -6.09
C ILE A 64 -0.18 1.79 -6.93
N ASP A 65 -1.09 2.28 -7.78
CA ASP A 65 -1.85 1.53 -8.77
C ASP A 65 -1.42 1.84 -10.21
#